data_AF-A0A6J4E466-F1
#
_entry.id   AF-A0A6J4E466-F1
#
_cell.length_a   1.000
_cell.length_b   1.000
_cell.length_c   1.000
_cell.angle_alpha   90.00
_cell.angle_beta   90.00
_cell.angle_gamma   90.00
#
_symmetry.space_group_name_H-M   'P 1'
#
loop_
_entity.id
_entity.type
_entity.pdbx_description
1 polymer ?
#
loop_
_entity_poly.entity_id
_entity_poly.type
_entity_poly.pdbx_seq_one_letter_code
_entity_poly.pdbx_strand_id
1 'polypeptide(L)'
;MKRITLAIILALTANSPSASQITELPLEQRVAAAELVIIGKVSRIKEGTDIQLYDVAEVTPKTILKGEITGTIHVAFNSGLYEENGDCCEAGETYVLFLSKSPSGNFHTVNGPYGSYKVPR
;
A
#
# COMPACT_ATOMS: atom_id res chain seq x y z
N MET A 1 -54.73 -13.19 -12.65
CA MET A 1 -53.94 -12.07 -13.21
C MET A 1 -53.23 -11.31 -12.08
N LYS A 2 -52.17 -11.87 -11.48
CA LYS A 2 -51.40 -11.26 -10.35
C LYS A 2 -49.94 -11.76 -10.31
N ARG A 3 -49.34 -12.04 -11.48
CA ARG A 3 -47.95 -12.58 -11.58
C ARG A 3 -46.99 -11.68 -12.37
N ILE A 4 -47.48 -10.56 -12.91
CA ILE A 4 -46.68 -9.70 -13.80
C ILE A 4 -45.98 -8.57 -13.02
N THR A 5 -46.43 -8.25 -11.80
CA THR A 5 -45.90 -7.11 -11.03
C THR A 5 -44.56 -7.36 -10.34
N LEU A 6 -44.10 -8.61 -10.24
CA LEU A 6 -42.85 -8.93 -9.52
C LEU A 6 -41.59 -8.80 -10.39
N ALA A 7 -41.72 -8.77 -11.71
CA ALA A 7 -40.57 -8.75 -12.64
C ALA A 7 -39.97 -7.34 -12.84
N ILE A 8 -40.70 -6.27 -12.54
CA ILE A 8 -40.27 -4.90 -12.81
C ILE A 8 -39.31 -4.37 -11.74
N ILE A 9 -39.42 -4.85 -10.49
CA ILE A 9 -38.62 -4.35 -9.37
C ILE A 9 -37.15 -4.84 -9.42
N LEU A 10 -36.89 -5.99 -10.06
CA LEU A 10 -35.54 -6.58 -10.12
C LEU A 10 -34.61 -5.92 -11.16
N ALA A 11 -35.16 -5.12 -12.08
CA ALA A 11 -34.38 -4.47 -13.13
C ALA A 11 -33.77 -3.11 -12.72
N LEU A 12 -34.19 -2.54 -11.58
CA LEU A 12 -33.74 -1.22 -11.11
C LEU A 12 -32.49 -1.26 -10.22
N THR A 13 -31.94 -2.44 -9.89
CA THR A 13 -30.73 -2.58 -9.06
C THR A 13 -29.48 -2.92 -9.86
N ALA A 14 -29.53 -2.88 -11.19
CA ALA A 14 -28.34 -3.03 -12.05
C ALA A 14 -27.50 -1.74 -12.08
N ASN A 15 -27.19 -1.17 -10.92
CA ASN A 15 -26.06 -0.25 -10.82
C ASN A 15 -24.81 -1.11 -10.84
N SER A 16 -24.13 -1.16 -11.99
CA SER A 16 -22.78 -1.71 -12.06
C SER A 16 -21.94 -1.01 -11.00
N PRO A 17 -21.40 -1.72 -9.99
CA PRO A 17 -20.42 -1.10 -9.11
C PRO A 17 -19.24 -0.68 -10.00
N SER A 18 -19.05 0.63 -10.17
CA SER A 18 -17.81 1.14 -10.76
C SER A 18 -16.70 0.70 -9.82
N ALA A 19 -15.94 -0.30 -10.24
CA ALA A 19 -14.73 -0.71 -9.52
C ALA A 19 -13.83 0.53 -9.41
N SER A 20 -13.62 1.02 -8.19
CA SER A 20 -12.75 2.16 -7.92
C SER A 20 -11.32 1.71 -8.26
N GLN A 21 -10.77 2.22 -9.36
CA GLN A 21 -9.39 1.95 -9.73
C GLN A 21 -8.50 3.02 -9.08
N ILE A 22 -7.52 2.58 -8.30
CA ILE A 22 -6.52 3.46 -7.70
C ILE A 22 -5.77 4.15 -8.85
N THR A 23 -5.76 5.48 -8.82
CA THR A 23 -5.05 6.28 -9.83
C THR A 23 -3.61 6.51 -9.37
N GLU A 24 -2.64 6.28 -10.26
CA GLU A 24 -1.25 6.63 -9.97
C GLU A 24 -1.10 8.15 -9.84
N LEU A 25 -0.62 8.60 -8.68
CA LEU A 25 -0.32 10.00 -8.43
C LEU A 25 0.98 10.42 -9.16
N PRO A 26 1.04 11.65 -9.69
CA PRO A 26 2.30 12.23 -10.18
C PRO A 26 3.41 12.16 -9.14
N LEU A 27 4.66 12.06 -9.60
CA LEU A 27 5.83 11.91 -8.72
C LEU A 27 5.88 13.02 -7.67
N GLU A 28 5.66 14.26 -8.08
CA GLU A 28 5.69 15.44 -7.21
C GLU A 28 4.65 15.32 -6.08
N GLN A 29 3.46 14.82 -6.40
CA GLN A 29 2.39 14.62 -5.42
C GLN A 29 2.73 13.50 -4.44
N ARG A 30 3.36 12.41 -4.90
CA ARG A 30 3.82 11.32 -4.02
C ARG A 30 4.94 11.77 -3.09
N VAL A 31 5.92 12.52 -3.62
CA VAL A 31 6.98 13.12 -2.81
C VAL A 31 6.39 14.09 -1.79
N ALA A 32 5.40 14.90 -2.17
CA ALA A 32 4.75 15.84 -1.26
C ALA A 32 4.01 15.12 -0.13
N ALA A 33 3.24 14.07 -0.44
CA ALA A 33 2.46 13.29 0.51
C ALA A 33 3.31 12.37 1.41
N ALA A 34 4.51 11.98 0.99
CA ALA A 34 5.41 11.15 1.79
C ALA A 34 6.07 11.95 2.92
N GLU A 35 6.07 11.40 4.13
CA GLU A 35 6.88 11.93 5.24
C GLU A 35 8.35 11.53 5.11
N LEU A 36 8.60 10.34 4.53
CA LEU A 36 9.92 9.74 4.36
C LEU A 36 10.03 9.19 2.94
N VAL A 37 11.13 9.49 2.24
CA VAL A 37 11.45 8.88 0.95
C VAL A 37 12.85 8.28 1.04
N ILE A 38 12.97 6.97 0.80
CA ILE A 38 14.24 6.24 0.93
C ILE A 38 14.49 5.31 -0.26
N ILE A 39 15.76 5.00 -0.46
CA ILE A 39 16.20 3.77 -1.13
C ILE A 39 16.62 2.82 -0.02
N GLY A 40 15.93 1.69 0.13
CA GLY A 40 16.12 0.76 1.24
C GLY A 40 16.18 -0.69 0.79
N LYS A 41 16.88 -1.54 1.55
CA LYS A 41 16.91 -2.99 1.32
C LYS A 41 16.02 -3.68 2.35
N VAL A 42 15.13 -4.55 1.90
CA VAL A 42 14.33 -5.42 2.78
C VAL A 42 15.26 -6.48 3.36
N SER A 43 15.48 -6.45 4.67
CA SER A 43 16.31 -7.43 5.37
C SER A 43 15.51 -8.68 5.74
N ARG A 44 14.26 -8.50 6.15
CA ARG A 44 13.39 -9.57 6.66
C ARG A 44 11.92 -9.20 6.47
N ILE A 45 11.09 -10.23 6.32
CA ILE A 45 9.63 -10.11 6.38
C ILE A 45 9.13 -10.83 7.64
N LYS A 46 8.20 -10.21 8.34
CA LYS A 46 7.43 -10.80 9.44
C LYS A 46 5.98 -10.91 8.96
N GLU A 47 5.48 -12.12 8.89
CA GLU A 47 4.08 -12.36 8.53
C GLU A 47 3.15 -11.82 9.62
N GLY A 48 1.98 -11.37 9.21
CA GLY A 48 0.90 -10.99 10.10
C GLY A 48 0.47 -12.12 11.04
N THR A 49 -0.32 -11.78 12.04
CA THR A 49 -0.92 -12.74 12.98
C THR A 49 -2.44 -12.59 12.96
N ASP A 50 -3.18 -13.44 13.67
CA ASP A 50 -4.64 -13.31 13.80
C ASP A 50 -5.09 -11.94 14.33
N ILE A 51 -4.22 -11.22 15.04
CA ILE A 51 -4.47 -9.89 15.59
C ILE A 51 -3.93 -8.79 14.66
N GLN A 52 -2.82 -9.07 13.97
CA GLN A 52 -2.15 -8.13 13.07
C GLN A 52 -2.38 -8.56 11.62
N LEU A 53 -3.42 -7.99 11.00
CA LEU A 53 -3.92 -8.37 9.68
C LEU A 53 -3.06 -7.83 8.51
N TYR A 54 -1.75 -7.64 8.72
CA TYR A 54 -0.80 -7.15 7.73
C TYR A 54 0.60 -7.70 8.02
N ASP A 55 1.38 -7.86 6.96
CA ASP A 55 2.79 -8.25 7.04
C ASP A 55 3.67 -7.01 7.31
N VAL A 56 4.85 -7.23 7.85
CA VAL A 56 5.82 -6.17 8.16
C VAL A 56 7.18 -6.49 7.55
N ALA A 57 7.64 -5.61 6.68
CA ALA A 57 8.99 -5.64 6.15
C ALA A 57 9.93 -4.82 7.04
N GLU A 58 11.02 -5.45 7.50
CA GLU A 58 12.16 -4.75 8.07
C GLU A 58 13.01 -4.20 6.92
N VAL A 59 13.15 -2.88 6.86
CA VAL A 59 13.88 -2.19 5.80
C VAL A 59 15.06 -1.44 6.40
N THR A 60 16.25 -1.70 5.90
CA THR A 60 17.44 -0.91 6.22
C THR A 60 17.62 0.18 5.15
N PRO A 61 17.50 1.47 5.52
CA PRO A 61 17.73 2.57 4.58
C PRO A 61 19.19 2.57 4.09
N LYS A 62 19.40 2.65 2.77
CA LYS A 62 20.71 2.85 2.14
C LYS A 62 20.94 4.32 1.80
N THR A 63 19.89 4.99 1.33
CA THR A 63 19.90 6.41 0.97
C THR A 63 18.60 7.04 1.42
N ILE A 64 18.69 8.21 2.05
CA ILE A 64 17.53 8.99 2.46
C ILE A 64 17.38 10.15 1.48
N LEU A 65 16.24 10.21 0.79
CA LEU A 65 15.93 11.23 -0.21
C LEU A 65 15.04 12.35 0.36
N LYS A 66 14.22 12.04 1.37
CA LYS A 66 13.40 12.99 2.13
C LYS A 66 13.18 12.46 3.54
N GLY A 67 13.10 13.37 4.52
CA GLY A 67 12.81 13.04 5.92
C GLY A 67 14.07 12.65 6.71
N GLU A 68 13.86 12.25 7.96
CA GLU A 68 14.95 11.82 8.85
C GLU A 68 14.60 10.48 9.47
N ILE A 69 15.58 9.57 9.51
CA ILE A 69 15.42 8.26 10.11
C ILE A 69 16.77 7.70 10.54
N THR A 70 16.76 6.87 11.57
CA THR A 70 17.94 6.12 12.03
C THR A 70 17.58 4.65 12.17
N GLY A 71 18.54 3.77 11.82
CA GLY A 71 18.37 2.33 11.95
C GLY A 71 17.37 1.70 10.98
N THR A 72 16.90 0.52 11.34
CA THR A 72 15.93 -0.28 10.58
C THR A 72 14.51 0.24 10.83
N ILE A 73 13.72 0.35 9.77
CA ILE A 73 12.30 0.70 9.85
C ILE A 73 11.39 -0.49 9.56
N HIS A 74 10.15 -0.37 10.02
CA HIS A 74 9.10 -1.34 9.78
C HIS A 74 8.10 -0.76 8.79
N VAL A 75 7.93 -1.42 7.64
CA VAL A 75 6.97 -1.05 6.60
C VAL A 75 5.86 -2.11 6.58
N ALA A 76 4.65 -1.70 6.90
CA ALA A 76 3.46 -2.52 6.81
C ALA A 76 3.03 -2.69 5.35
N PHE A 77 2.68 -3.92 4.96
CA PHE A 77 2.21 -4.26 3.62
C PHE A 77 1.28 -5.49 3.70
N ASN A 78 0.66 -5.88 2.58
CA ASN A 78 -0.30 -7.00 2.53
C ASN A 78 -1.44 -6.89 3.56
N SER A 79 -1.99 -5.70 3.76
CA SER A 79 -3.22 -5.52 4.53
C SER A 79 -4.42 -6.09 3.77
N GLY A 80 -5.53 -6.31 4.48
CA GLY A 80 -6.81 -6.72 3.87
C GLY A 80 -7.41 -5.70 2.89
N LEU A 81 -6.85 -4.49 2.81
CA LEU A 81 -7.22 -3.46 1.85
C LEU A 81 -6.17 -3.41 0.74
N TYR A 82 -6.49 -4.03 -0.39
CA TYR A 82 -5.59 -4.07 -1.56
C TYR A 82 -5.10 -2.67 -1.98
N GLU A 83 -5.93 -1.65 -1.75
CA GLU A 83 -5.62 -0.27 -2.13
C GLU A 83 -4.49 0.38 -1.32
N GLU A 84 -4.17 -0.21 -0.17
CA GLU A 84 -3.10 0.25 0.71
C GLU A 84 -1.80 -0.55 0.51
N ASN A 85 -1.84 -1.61 -0.29
CA ASN A 85 -0.72 -2.53 -0.46
C ASN A 85 0.26 -2.02 -1.51
N GLY A 86 1.47 -1.67 -1.06
CA GLY A 86 2.61 -1.42 -1.94
C GLY A 86 2.95 -2.63 -2.79
N ASP A 87 3.48 -2.40 -4.00
CA ASP A 87 4.15 -3.43 -4.80
C ASP A 87 5.56 -3.68 -4.21
N CYS A 88 5.52 -4.20 -2.99
CA CYS A 88 6.60 -4.56 -2.07
C CYS A 88 6.01 -5.68 -1.18
N CYS A 89 6.79 -6.54 -0.55
CA CYS A 89 8.22 -6.51 -0.33
C CYS A 89 8.79 -7.92 -0.50
N GLU A 90 9.94 -8.03 -1.17
CA GLU A 90 10.71 -9.28 -1.27
C GLU A 90 11.98 -9.18 -0.42
N ALA A 91 12.24 -10.21 0.41
CA ALA A 91 13.44 -10.24 1.24
C ALA A 91 14.72 -10.25 0.38
N GLY A 92 15.66 -9.37 0.71
CA GLY A 92 16.93 -9.22 -0.02
C GLY A 92 16.87 -8.21 -1.17
N GLU A 93 15.69 -7.75 -1.56
CA GLU A 93 15.52 -6.79 -2.65
C GLU A 93 15.64 -5.34 -2.17
N THR A 94 15.97 -4.44 -3.09
CA THR A 94 16.09 -2.99 -2.84
C THR A 94 14.94 -2.25 -3.50
N TYR A 95 14.38 -1.27 -2.80
CA TYR A 95 13.24 -0.49 -3.27
C TYR A 95 13.46 1.01 -3.07
N VAL A 96 12.91 1.81 -3.96
CA VAL A 96 12.54 3.20 -3.65
C VAL A 96 11.19 3.15 -2.96
N LEU A 97 11.07 3.79 -1.80
CA LEU A 97 9.86 3.77 -0.98
C LEU A 97 9.43 5.20 -0.67
N PHE A 98 8.16 5.50 -0.94
CA PHE A 98 7.47 6.72 -0.53
C PHE A 98 6.60 6.36 0.67
N LEU A 99 6.96 6.85 1.86
CA LEU A 99 6.44 6.35 3.11
C LEU A 99 5.74 7.44 3.91
N SER A 100 4.66 7.05 4.59
CA SER A 100 3.98 7.83 5.61
C SER A 100 3.88 7.01 6.90
N LYS A 101 3.90 7.67 8.06
CA LYS A 101 3.86 6.99 9.35
C LYS A 101 2.43 6.80 9.80
N SER A 102 2.07 5.55 10.13
CA SER A 102 0.79 5.24 10.74
C SER A 102 0.77 5.64 12.23
N PRO A 103 -0.42 5.79 12.85
CA PRO A 103 -0.53 6.02 14.30
C PRO A 103 0.13 4.92 15.15
N SER A 104 0.25 3.70 14.62
CA SER A 104 0.93 2.58 15.28
C SER A 104 2.47 2.71 15.31
N GLY A 105 3.02 3.67 14.56
CA GLY A 105 4.45 3.89 14.43
C GLY A 105 5.10 3.16 13.25
N ASN A 106 4.42 2.19 12.64
CA ASN A 106 4.85 1.54 11.40
C ASN A 106 4.69 2.49 10.21
N PHE A 107 5.56 2.37 9.21
CA PHE A 107 5.41 3.05 7.93
C PHE A 107 4.48 2.28 7.00
N HIS A 108 3.86 2.97 6.05
CA HIS A 108 3.12 2.38 4.93
C HIS A 108 3.45 3.15 3.66
N THR A 109 3.23 2.53 2.51
CA THR A 109 3.47 3.14 1.20
C THR A 109 2.41 4.20 0.88
N VAL A 110 2.85 5.36 0.39
CA VAL A 110 1.98 6.40 -0.15
C VAL A 110 1.46 5.96 -1.51
N ASN A 111 0.15 6.09 -1.73
CA ASN A 111 -0.50 5.70 -2.99
C ASN A 111 -0.47 4.18 -3.28
N GLY A 112 -0.55 3.37 -2.22
CA GLY A 112 -0.67 1.92 -2.31
C GLY A 112 0.41 1.31 -3.21
N PRO A 113 0.03 0.58 -4.29
CA PRO A 113 0.98 -0.16 -5.12
C PRO A 113 2.01 0.73 -5.80
N TYR A 114 1.68 2.01 -6.04
CA TYR A 114 2.55 2.98 -6.68
C TYR A 114 3.48 3.71 -5.71
N GLY A 115 3.47 3.34 -4.42
CA GLY A 115 4.34 3.91 -3.39
C GLY A 115 5.69 3.23 -3.26
N SER A 116 5.94 2.18 -4.04
CA SER A 116 7.19 1.43 -4.02
C SER A 116 7.65 1.07 -5.43
N TYR A 117 8.96 1.12 -5.65
CA TYR A 117 9.57 0.68 -6.91
C TYR A 117 10.76 -0.22 -6.62
N LYS A 118 10.74 -1.44 -7.18
CA LYS A 118 11.89 -2.34 -7.11
C LYS A 118 13.06 -1.74 -7.91
N VAL A 119 14.21 -1.64 -7.27
CA VAL A 119 15.46 -1.21 -7.90
C VAL A 119 16.17 -2.47 -8.43
N PRO A 120 16.31 -2.64 -9.75
CA PRO A 120 17.01 -3.79 -10.31
C PRO A 120 18.47 -3.82 -9.85
N ARG A 121 19.00 -5.03 -9.68
CA ARG A 121 20.38 -5.28 -9.25
C ARG A 121 21.39 -4.98 -10.35
#